data_AF-A0A7C3BT73-F1
#
_entry.id   AF-A0A7C3BT73-F1
#
_cell.length_a   1.000
_cell.length_b   1.000
_cell.length_c   1.000
_cell.angle_alpha   90.00
_cell.angle_beta   90.00
_cell.angle_gamma   90.00
#
_symmetry.space_group_name_H-M   'P 1'
#
loop_
_entity.id
_entity.type
_entity.pdbx_description
1 polymer ?
#
loop_
_entity_poly.entity_id
_entity_poly.type
_entity_poly.pdbx_seq_one_letter_code
_entity_poly.pdbx_strand_id
1 'polypeptide(L)'
;MSEGKTSWAMATPAALYMIGASCFGLFALLSGQVGVGLDAVPALSVMTSWLLAAAVGIFICGIIDLARGDILLGTIFVVFAALIFLGGGWSFQAALALAPDLGAVGAGLGLSAFIWLAIGIILLLFLPSVAKVSWSLFLFVLVLAVAVILLALGLMGGSLPGQGMHVIAGWLIGLFGLYTLYVGTVFVFNTVAGAPKLGIGKPLSK
;
A
#
# COMPACT_ATOMS: atom_id res chain seq x y z
N MET A 1 -14.99 6.27 27.93
CA MET A 1 -14.63 7.62 27.42
C MET A 1 -15.75 8.04 26.50
N SER A 2 -16.41 9.17 26.76
CA SER A 2 -17.54 9.63 25.97
C SER A 2 -17.06 10.01 24.56
N GLU A 3 -17.47 9.23 23.56
CA GLU A 3 -17.26 9.56 22.16
C GLU A 3 -17.96 10.88 21.85
N GLY A 4 -17.18 11.96 21.70
CA GLY A 4 -17.67 13.14 21.02
C GLY A 4 -18.03 12.73 19.60
N LYS A 5 -19.31 12.73 19.24
CA LYS A 5 -19.76 12.53 17.86
C LYS A 5 -19.07 13.56 16.98
N THR A 6 -18.03 13.14 16.28
CA THR A 6 -17.31 14.07 15.40
C THR A 6 -18.13 14.29 14.12
N SER A 7 -18.19 15.55 13.68
CA SER A 7 -18.95 15.98 12.49
C SER A 7 -18.27 15.59 11.17
N TRP A 8 -17.12 14.92 11.21
CA TRP A 8 -16.29 14.65 10.03
C TRP A 8 -16.89 13.53 9.20
N ALA A 9 -16.84 13.64 7.87
CA ALA A 9 -17.20 12.53 6.98
C ALA A 9 -16.14 11.42 7.03
N MET A 10 -16.54 10.19 6.71
CA MET A 10 -15.61 9.05 6.62
C MET A 10 -14.62 9.28 5.47
N ALA A 11 -13.32 9.27 5.77
CA ALA A 11 -12.28 9.51 4.76
C ALA A 11 -11.72 8.20 4.17
N THR A 12 -11.97 7.08 4.82
CA THR A 12 -11.58 5.72 4.41
C THR A 12 -11.71 5.45 2.90
N PRO A 13 -12.84 5.79 2.22
CA PRO A 13 -12.97 5.46 0.81
C PRO A 13 -11.97 6.19 -0.07
N ALA A 14 -11.69 7.45 0.22
CA ALA A 14 -10.72 8.25 -0.53
C ALA A 14 -9.31 7.66 -0.40
N ALA A 15 -8.92 7.27 0.83
CA ALA A 15 -7.65 6.57 1.06
C ALA A 15 -7.57 5.27 0.25
N LEU A 16 -8.62 4.45 0.26
CA LEU A 16 -8.65 3.18 -0.46
C LEU A 16 -8.55 3.34 -1.98
N TYR A 17 -9.18 4.38 -2.56
CA TYR A 17 -9.01 4.67 -3.98
C TYR A 17 -7.57 5.10 -4.34
N MET A 18 -6.94 5.94 -3.52
CA MET A 18 -5.54 6.36 -3.71
C MET A 18 -4.56 5.19 -3.56
N ILE A 19 -4.80 4.32 -2.57
CA ILE A 19 -4.05 3.08 -2.38
C ILE A 19 -4.24 2.19 -3.61
N GLY A 20 -5.48 1.98 -4.06
CA GLY A 20 -5.79 1.13 -5.22
C GLY A 20 -5.08 1.58 -6.48
N ALA A 21 -5.20 2.86 -6.84
CA ALA A 21 -4.50 3.42 -8.00
C ALA A 21 -2.98 3.26 -7.91
N SER A 22 -2.40 3.48 -6.73
CA SER A 22 -0.96 3.31 -6.52
C SER A 22 -0.52 1.86 -6.62
N CYS A 23 -1.32 0.93 -6.12
CA CYS A 23 -1.07 -0.51 -6.27
C CYS A 23 -1.09 -0.93 -7.74
N PHE A 24 -1.95 -0.36 -8.59
CA PHE A 24 -1.91 -0.61 -10.03
C PHE A 24 -0.63 -0.08 -10.70
N GLY A 25 -0.15 1.09 -10.29
CA GLY A 25 1.15 1.61 -10.75
C GLY A 25 2.31 0.70 -10.35
N LEU A 26 2.36 0.26 -9.08
CA LEU A 26 3.36 -0.70 -8.59
C LEU A 26 3.25 -2.06 -9.27
N PHE A 27 2.04 -2.54 -9.55
CA PHE A 27 1.81 -3.74 -10.34
C PHE A 27 2.47 -3.61 -11.71
N ALA A 28 2.15 -2.55 -12.46
CA ALA A 28 2.67 -2.36 -13.81
C ALA A 28 4.21 -2.32 -13.81
N LEU A 29 4.81 -1.62 -12.84
CA LEU A 29 6.25 -1.51 -12.68
C LEU A 29 6.92 -2.84 -12.29
N LEU A 30 6.45 -3.48 -11.22
CA LEU A 30 7.10 -4.66 -10.64
C LEU A 30 6.90 -5.93 -11.49
N SER A 31 5.79 -6.02 -12.23
CA SER A 31 5.53 -7.12 -13.16
C SER A 31 6.08 -6.90 -14.57
N GLY A 32 6.75 -5.77 -14.82
CA GLY A 32 7.46 -5.53 -16.08
C GLY A 32 6.58 -5.04 -17.25
N GLN A 33 5.34 -4.60 -16.99
CA GLN A 33 4.42 -4.15 -18.04
C GLN A 33 4.84 -2.81 -18.67
N VAL A 34 5.65 -2.02 -17.96
CA VAL A 34 6.10 -0.68 -18.39
C VAL A 34 7.63 -0.61 -18.53
N GLY A 35 8.25 -1.74 -18.82
CA GLY A 35 9.71 -1.90 -18.90
C GLY A 35 10.26 -2.82 -17.81
N VAL A 36 11.47 -3.34 -18.03
CA VAL A 36 12.15 -4.27 -17.12
C VAL A 36 13.54 -3.71 -16.79
N GLY A 37 14.01 -3.88 -15.56
CA GLY A 37 15.35 -3.46 -15.18
C GLY A 37 15.56 -1.94 -15.34
N LEU A 38 16.64 -1.55 -16.02
CA LEU A 38 16.98 -0.15 -16.25
C LEU A 38 16.04 0.56 -17.24
N ASP A 39 15.37 -0.19 -18.12
CA ASP A 39 14.40 0.39 -19.07
C ASP A 39 13.14 0.90 -18.34
N ALA A 40 12.91 0.45 -17.11
CA ALA A 40 11.81 0.90 -16.26
C ALA A 40 12.09 2.24 -15.55
N VAL A 41 13.29 2.83 -15.69
CA VAL A 41 13.69 4.07 -15.02
C VAL A 41 12.71 5.24 -15.24
N PRO A 42 12.21 5.49 -16.48
CA PRO A 42 11.19 6.51 -16.70
C PRO A 42 9.86 6.19 -16.00
N ALA A 43 9.47 4.92 -15.92
CA ALA A 43 8.26 4.53 -15.20
C ALA A 43 8.41 4.68 -13.68
N LEU A 44 9.60 4.40 -13.15
CA LEU A 44 9.93 4.56 -11.73
C LEU A 44 9.84 6.03 -11.28
N SER A 45 10.28 6.98 -12.12
CA SER A 45 10.20 8.42 -11.79
C SER A 45 8.75 8.91 -11.74
N VAL A 46 7.93 8.51 -12.71
CA VAL A 46 6.48 8.81 -12.70
C VAL A 46 5.83 8.19 -11.46
N MET A 47 6.10 6.91 -11.19
CA MET A 47 5.56 6.20 -10.03
C MET A 47 5.91 6.90 -8.70
N THR A 48 7.15 7.38 -8.59
CA THR A 48 7.62 8.14 -7.43
C THR A 48 6.74 9.36 -7.15
N SER A 49 6.45 10.17 -8.18
CA SER A 49 5.58 11.35 -8.04
C SER A 49 4.16 10.98 -7.60
N TRP A 50 3.60 9.89 -8.14
CA TRP A 50 2.28 9.41 -7.73
C TRP A 50 2.25 8.93 -6.28
N LEU A 51 3.28 8.20 -5.82
CA LEU A 51 3.37 7.76 -4.43
C LEU A 51 3.45 8.95 -3.46
N LEU A 52 4.28 9.95 -3.77
CA LEU A 52 4.40 11.15 -2.94
C LEU A 52 3.09 11.94 -2.89
N ALA A 53 2.36 12.06 -4.01
CA ALA A 53 1.06 12.71 -4.03
C ALA A 53 0.01 11.93 -3.22
N ALA A 54 -0.05 10.61 -3.38
CA ALA A 54 -0.95 9.74 -2.62
C ALA A 54 -0.63 9.75 -1.12
N ALA A 55 0.64 9.85 -0.73
CA ALA A 55 1.05 9.92 0.66
C ALA A 55 0.36 11.06 1.41
N VAL A 56 0.30 12.25 0.81
CA VAL A 56 -0.34 13.43 1.41
C VAL A 56 -1.83 13.16 1.65
N GLY A 57 -2.53 12.67 0.62
CA GLY A 57 -3.96 12.39 0.72
C GLY A 57 -4.28 11.30 1.73
N ILE A 58 -3.54 10.19 1.72
CA ILE A 58 -3.75 9.05 2.63
C ILE A 58 -3.43 9.46 4.07
N PHE A 59 -2.38 10.25 4.29
CA PHE A 59 -2.05 10.77 5.62
C PHE A 59 -3.19 11.63 6.16
N ILE A 60 -3.70 12.58 5.37
CA ILE A 60 -4.86 13.42 5.75
C ILE A 60 -6.08 12.54 6.06
N CYS A 61 -6.39 11.57 5.22
CA CYS A 61 -7.50 10.64 5.47
C CYS A 61 -7.33 9.86 6.77
N GLY A 62 -6.10 9.41 7.07
CA GLY A 62 -5.77 8.74 8.31
C GLY A 62 -6.00 9.61 9.55
N ILE A 63 -5.62 10.89 9.50
CA ILE A 63 -5.90 11.85 10.58
C ILE A 63 -7.40 12.07 10.76
N ILE A 64 -8.17 12.17 9.67
CA ILE A 64 -9.62 12.32 9.74
C ILE A 64 -10.28 11.08 10.37
N ASP A 65 -9.87 9.88 9.99
CA ASP A 65 -10.42 8.64 10.55
C ASP A 65 -10.02 8.44 12.01
N LEU A 66 -8.79 8.80 12.41
CA LEU A 66 -8.38 8.87 13.81
C LEU A 66 -9.22 9.87 14.62
N ALA A 67 -9.47 11.06 14.07
CA ALA A 67 -10.33 12.05 14.69
C ALA A 67 -11.76 11.54 14.87
N ARG A 68 -12.25 10.69 13.95
CA ARG A 68 -13.56 10.01 14.05
C ARG A 68 -13.60 8.86 15.07
N GLY A 69 -12.46 8.48 15.64
CA GLY A 69 -12.35 7.35 16.57
C GLY A 69 -12.10 5.99 15.88
N ASP A 70 -11.92 5.95 14.56
CA ASP A 70 -11.49 4.73 13.87
C ASP A 70 -9.98 4.54 14.03
N ILE A 71 -9.60 3.98 15.19
CA ILE A 71 -8.20 3.77 15.54
C ILE A 71 -7.51 2.80 14.59
N LEU A 72 -8.22 1.78 14.09
CA LEU A 72 -7.60 0.74 13.27
C LEU A 72 -7.24 1.26 11.89
N LEU A 73 -8.22 1.72 11.11
CA LEU A 73 -7.96 2.17 9.75
C LEU A 73 -7.19 3.49 9.74
N GLY A 74 -7.49 4.40 10.69
CA GLY A 74 -6.73 5.63 10.86
C GLY A 74 -5.24 5.39 11.10
N THR A 75 -4.88 4.44 11.97
CA THR A 75 -3.47 4.09 12.22
C THR A 75 -2.83 3.43 11.00
N ILE A 76 -3.51 2.48 10.36
CA ILE A 76 -3.02 1.82 9.14
C ILE A 76 -2.70 2.88 8.06
N PHE A 77 -3.60 3.83 7.82
CA PHE A 77 -3.39 4.88 6.82
C PHE A 77 -2.22 5.79 7.16
N VAL A 78 -2.10 6.26 8.40
CA VAL A 78 -0.97 7.11 8.81
C VAL A 78 0.36 6.38 8.67
N VAL A 79 0.44 5.15 9.19
CA VAL A 79 1.67 4.34 9.16
C VAL A 79 2.11 4.06 7.73
N PHE A 80 1.20 3.56 6.88
CA PHE A 80 1.58 3.18 5.53
C PHE A 80 1.69 4.36 4.58
N ALA A 81 0.98 5.49 4.81
CA ALA A 81 1.27 6.75 4.13
C ALA A 81 2.72 7.16 4.32
N ALA A 82 3.23 7.09 5.56
CA ALA A 82 4.62 7.43 5.86
C ALA A 82 5.62 6.39 5.32
N LEU A 83 5.37 5.10 5.49
CA LEU A 83 6.34 4.06 5.17
C LEU A 83 6.35 3.66 3.68
N ILE A 84 5.18 3.36 3.11
CA ILE A 84 5.07 2.83 1.74
C ILE A 84 5.03 3.97 0.73
N PHE A 85 4.15 4.95 0.93
CA PHE A 85 3.93 5.99 -0.07
C PHE A 85 5.02 7.04 -0.02
N LEU A 86 5.24 7.60 1.16
CA LEU A 86 6.21 8.66 1.36
C LEU A 86 7.64 8.12 1.34
N GLY A 87 7.95 7.16 2.22
CA GLY A 87 9.26 6.51 2.31
C GLY A 87 9.63 5.74 1.04
N GLY A 88 8.72 4.93 0.50
CA GLY A 88 8.93 4.21 -0.76
C GLY A 88 9.07 5.14 -1.97
N GLY A 89 8.29 6.23 -2.03
CA GLY A 89 8.46 7.27 -3.04
C GLY A 89 9.87 7.89 -2.99
N TRP A 90 10.32 8.32 -1.81
CA TRP A 90 11.65 8.91 -1.67
C TRP A 90 12.79 7.92 -1.89
N SER A 91 12.63 6.64 -1.52
CA SER A 91 13.66 5.64 -1.80
C SER A 91 13.83 5.38 -3.29
N PHE A 92 12.74 5.39 -4.06
CA PHE A 92 12.80 5.34 -5.53
C PHE A 92 13.45 6.61 -6.11
N GLN A 93 13.16 7.79 -5.57
CA GLN A 93 13.84 9.02 -5.99
C GLN A 93 15.35 8.98 -5.75
N ALA A 94 15.77 8.49 -4.58
CA ALA A 94 17.19 8.34 -4.25
C ALA A 94 17.87 7.34 -5.18
N ALA A 95 17.22 6.22 -5.51
CA ALA A 95 17.73 5.25 -6.47
C ALA A 95 17.94 5.87 -7.88
N LEU A 96 17.03 6.75 -8.32
CA LEU A 96 17.18 7.50 -9.58
C LEU A 96 18.37 8.46 -9.55
N ALA A 97 18.61 9.13 -8.43
CA ALA A 97 19.74 10.06 -8.28
C ALA A 97 21.10 9.33 -8.25
N LEU A 98 21.13 8.08 -7.78
CA LEU A 98 22.33 7.24 -7.71
C LEU A 98 22.58 6.42 -8.98
N ALA A 99 21.66 6.42 -9.96
CA ALA A 99 21.74 5.62 -11.18
C ALA A 99 23.08 5.67 -11.96
N PRO A 100 23.87 6.76 -11.95
CA PRO A 100 25.21 6.78 -12.57
C PRO A 100 26.26 5.90 -11.86
N ASP A 101 26.04 5.54 -10.59
CA ASP A 101 26.95 4.72 -9.77
C ASP A 101 26.23 3.43 -9.33
N LEU A 102 26.42 2.37 -10.13
CA LEU A 102 25.81 1.06 -9.89
C LEU A 102 26.20 0.45 -8.52
N GLY A 103 27.37 0.80 -7.98
CA GLY A 103 27.81 0.35 -6.65
C GLY A 103 27.01 1.03 -5.54
N ALA A 104 26.78 2.34 -5.65
CA ALA A 104 25.94 3.09 -4.73
C ALA A 104 24.45 2.68 -4.81
N VAL A 105 23.96 2.35 -6.01
CA VAL A 105 22.62 1.78 -6.20
C VAL A 105 22.49 0.45 -5.43
N GLY A 106 23.46 -0.45 -5.55
CA GLY A 106 23.43 -1.75 -4.84
C GLY A 106 23.33 -1.61 -3.32
N ALA A 107 24.13 -0.72 -2.72
CA ALA A 107 24.08 -0.45 -1.27
C ALA A 107 22.74 0.18 -0.83
N GLY A 108 22.21 1.12 -1.63
CA GLY A 108 20.91 1.76 -1.37
C GLY A 108 19.73 0.79 -1.47
N LEU A 109 19.74 -0.11 -2.47
CA LEU A 109 18.73 -1.15 -2.64
C LEU A 109 18.76 -2.15 -1.47
N GLY A 110 19.94 -2.48 -0.96
CA GLY A 110 20.10 -3.35 0.22
C GLY A 110 19.41 -2.78 1.47
N LEU A 111 19.66 -1.51 1.80
CA LEU A 111 18.98 -0.86 2.94
C LEU A 111 17.46 -0.79 2.73
N SER A 112 17.02 -0.38 1.53
CA SER A 112 15.60 -0.32 1.21
C SER A 112 14.93 -1.69 1.37
N ALA A 113 15.63 -2.78 1.05
CA ALA A 113 15.11 -4.14 1.19
C ALA A 113 14.75 -4.49 2.64
N PHE A 114 15.60 -4.13 3.61
CA PHE A 114 15.31 -4.35 5.03
C PHE A 114 14.11 -3.52 5.52
N ILE A 115 13.97 -2.29 5.01
CA ILE A 115 12.81 -1.44 5.33
C ILE A 115 11.53 -2.06 4.76
N TRP A 116 11.54 -2.52 3.50
CA TRP A 116 10.40 -3.22 2.90
C TRP A 116 10.07 -4.51 3.66
N LEU A 117 11.06 -5.25 4.16
CA LEU A 117 10.83 -6.43 4.99
C LEU A 117 10.12 -6.06 6.30
N ALA A 118 10.57 -5.00 6.97
CA ALA A 118 9.92 -4.50 8.18
C ALA A 118 8.47 -4.06 7.91
N ILE A 119 8.20 -3.39 6.79
CA ILE A 119 6.83 -3.05 6.36
C ILE A 119 5.96 -4.30 6.20
N GLY A 120 6.50 -5.35 5.55
CA GLY A 120 5.82 -6.63 5.42
C GLY A 120 5.49 -7.27 6.76
N ILE A 121 6.42 -7.23 7.72
CA ILE A 121 6.20 -7.72 9.09
C ILE A 121 5.12 -6.89 9.80
N ILE A 122 5.15 -5.55 9.68
CA ILE A 122 4.14 -4.68 10.27
C ILE A 122 2.75 -5.03 9.74
N LEU A 123 2.59 -5.29 8.44
CA LEU A 123 1.32 -5.75 7.86
C LEU A 123 0.83 -7.06 8.50
N LEU A 124 1.73 -8.03 8.73
CA LEU A 124 1.39 -9.26 9.44
C LEU A 124 0.95 -9.00 10.88
N LEU A 125 1.58 -8.06 11.58
CA LEU A 125 1.23 -7.68 12.95
C LEU A 125 -0.15 -7.00 13.04
N PHE A 126 -0.64 -6.38 11.96
CA PHE A 126 -2.00 -5.84 11.89
C PHE A 126 -3.07 -6.92 11.64
N LEU A 127 -2.70 -8.13 11.19
CA LEU A 127 -3.67 -9.18 10.84
C LEU A 127 -4.66 -9.54 11.96
N PRO A 128 -4.26 -9.69 13.24
CA PRO A 128 -5.20 -10.00 14.30
C PRO A 128 -6.29 -8.93 14.46
N SER A 129 -5.93 -7.65 14.31
CA SER A 129 -6.88 -6.53 14.40
C SER A 129 -7.79 -6.49 13.17
N VAL A 130 -7.24 -6.73 11.99
CA VAL A 130 -7.98 -6.75 10.73
C VAL A 130 -8.96 -7.94 10.65
N ALA A 131 -8.60 -9.09 11.23
CA ALA A 131 -9.46 -10.28 11.29
C ALA A 131 -10.80 -10.02 12.01
N LYS A 132 -10.83 -9.05 12.93
CA LYS A 132 -12.04 -8.62 13.63
C LYS A 132 -12.96 -7.72 12.81
N VAL A 133 -12.47 -7.16 11.70
CA VAL A 133 -13.27 -6.29 10.81
C VAL A 133 -13.99 -7.13 9.75
N SER A 134 -13.24 -7.87 8.94
CA SER A 134 -13.80 -8.75 7.93
C SER A 134 -12.78 -9.78 7.44
N TRP A 135 -13.25 -10.97 7.05
CA TRP A 135 -12.38 -12.01 6.50
C TRP A 135 -11.71 -11.60 5.18
N SER A 136 -12.40 -10.81 4.34
CA SER A 136 -11.81 -10.38 3.07
C SER A 136 -10.69 -9.38 3.32
N LEU A 137 -10.85 -8.42 4.25
CA LEU A 137 -9.77 -7.50 4.60
C LEU A 137 -8.57 -8.25 5.17
N PHE A 138 -8.79 -9.26 6.00
CA PHE A 138 -7.72 -10.13 6.50
C PHE A 138 -6.97 -10.81 5.35
N LEU A 139 -7.69 -11.45 4.44
CA LEU A 139 -7.09 -12.16 3.31
C LEU A 139 -6.26 -11.21 2.45
N PHE A 140 -6.79 -10.04 2.10
CA PHE A 140 -6.11 -9.11 1.21
C PHE A 140 -4.96 -8.36 1.89
N VAL A 141 -5.03 -8.07 3.20
CA VAL A 141 -3.87 -7.57 3.96
C VAL A 141 -2.78 -8.64 4.03
N LEU A 142 -3.14 -9.92 4.18
CA LEU A 142 -2.18 -11.03 4.12
C LEU A 142 -1.54 -11.14 2.72
N VAL A 143 -2.33 -11.02 1.65
CA VAL A 143 -1.82 -10.98 0.27
C VAL A 143 -0.82 -9.83 0.09
N LEU A 144 -1.15 -8.62 0.57
CA LEU A 144 -0.23 -7.48 0.51
C LEU A 144 1.04 -7.73 1.33
N ALA A 145 0.91 -8.30 2.53
CA ALA A 145 2.06 -8.61 3.39
C ALA A 145 3.04 -9.56 2.68
N VAL A 146 2.53 -10.64 2.10
CA VAL A 146 3.33 -11.58 1.31
C VAL A 146 3.96 -10.88 0.12
N ALA A 147 3.21 -10.04 -0.60
CA ALA A 147 3.74 -9.31 -1.75
C ALA A 147 4.91 -8.39 -1.38
N VAL A 148 4.77 -7.64 -0.28
CA VAL A 148 5.81 -6.73 0.22
C VAL A 148 7.04 -7.50 0.72
N ILE A 149 6.85 -8.67 1.34
CA ILE A 149 7.97 -9.54 1.74
C ILE A 149 8.70 -10.08 0.49
N LEU A 150 7.98 -10.49 -0.55
CA LEU A 150 8.59 -10.92 -1.82
C LEU A 150 9.34 -9.78 -2.51
N LEU A 151 8.81 -8.55 -2.47
CA LEU A 151 9.53 -7.35 -2.91
C LEU A 151 10.83 -7.18 -2.13
N ALA A 152 10.79 -7.28 -0.81
CA ALA A 152 11.97 -7.15 0.03
C ALA A 152 13.03 -8.23 -0.28
N LEU A 153 12.62 -9.50 -0.38
CA LEU A 153 13.53 -10.60 -0.71
C LEU A 153 14.12 -10.46 -2.12
N GLY A 154 13.32 -9.97 -3.07
CA GLY A 154 13.77 -9.63 -4.41
C GLY A 154 14.86 -8.56 -4.40
N LEU A 155 14.68 -7.49 -3.63
CA LEU A 155 15.68 -6.43 -3.48
C LEU A 155 16.96 -6.94 -2.77
N MET A 156 16.83 -7.78 -1.74
CA MET A 156 17.98 -8.41 -1.07
C MET A 156 18.77 -9.33 -2.00
N GLY A 157 18.07 -10.03 -2.90
CA GLY A 157 18.68 -10.87 -3.94
C GLY A 157 19.24 -10.08 -5.12
N GLY A 158 19.16 -8.75 -5.11
CA GLY A 158 19.63 -7.88 -6.19
C GLY A 158 18.76 -7.91 -7.45
N SER A 159 17.55 -8.46 -7.38
CA SER A 159 16.64 -8.44 -8.53
C SER A 159 16.13 -7.04 -8.81
N LEU A 160 15.97 -6.71 -10.09
CA LEU A 160 15.42 -5.43 -10.53
C LEU A 160 13.91 -5.54 -10.78
N PRO A 161 13.18 -4.41 -10.91
CA PRO A 161 11.77 -4.44 -11.30
C PRO A 161 11.51 -5.24 -12.57
N GLY A 162 10.42 -6.01 -12.61
CA GLY A 162 10.08 -6.87 -13.74
C GLY A 162 10.82 -8.22 -13.76
N GLN A 163 11.59 -8.56 -12.74
CA GLN A 163 12.38 -9.81 -12.68
C GLN A 163 12.15 -10.59 -11.39
N GLY A 164 12.34 -11.92 -11.45
CA GLY A 164 12.37 -12.80 -10.28
C GLY A 164 11.13 -12.65 -9.38
N MET A 165 11.36 -12.44 -8.09
CA MET A 165 10.30 -12.32 -7.08
C MET A 165 9.45 -11.06 -7.25
N HIS A 166 9.98 -10.01 -7.89
CA HIS A 166 9.23 -8.77 -8.12
C HIS A 166 8.02 -8.96 -9.03
N VAL A 167 8.10 -9.89 -9.99
CA VAL A 167 6.97 -10.17 -10.88
C VAL A 167 5.78 -10.71 -10.06
N ILE A 168 6.04 -11.66 -9.18
CA ILE A 168 5.02 -12.25 -8.29
C ILE A 168 4.49 -11.19 -7.33
N ALA A 169 5.38 -10.42 -6.70
CA ALA A 169 5.00 -9.30 -5.82
C ALA A 169 4.08 -8.30 -6.54
N GLY A 170 4.40 -7.94 -7.79
CA GLY A 170 3.61 -7.03 -8.61
C GLY A 170 2.17 -7.53 -8.80
N TRP A 171 1.99 -8.79 -9.18
CA TRP A 171 0.65 -9.39 -9.34
C TRP A 171 -0.16 -9.42 -8.05
N LEU A 172 0.48 -9.77 -6.92
CA LEU A 172 -0.19 -9.78 -5.62
C LEU A 172 -0.57 -8.36 -5.16
N ILE A 173 0.29 -7.36 -5.39
CA ILE A 173 -0.02 -5.95 -5.13
C ILE A 173 -1.17 -5.49 -6.03
N GLY A 174 -1.20 -5.87 -7.30
CA GLY A 174 -2.30 -5.56 -8.23
C GLY A 174 -3.63 -6.15 -7.76
N LEU A 175 -3.61 -7.39 -7.27
CA LEU A 175 -4.78 -8.06 -6.70
C LEU A 175 -5.28 -7.33 -5.44
N PHE A 176 -4.38 -6.91 -4.55
CA PHE A 176 -4.73 -6.05 -3.42
C PHE A 176 -5.30 -4.69 -3.86
N GLY A 177 -4.73 -4.08 -4.88
CA GLY A 177 -5.19 -2.82 -5.45
C GLY A 177 -6.62 -2.89 -5.99
N LEU A 178 -6.96 -3.97 -6.70
CA LEU A 178 -8.33 -4.20 -7.15
C LEU A 178 -9.31 -4.31 -5.97
N TYR A 179 -8.89 -5.01 -4.91
CA TYR A 179 -9.68 -5.13 -3.70
C TYR A 179 -9.91 -3.79 -2.99
N THR A 180 -8.90 -2.92 -2.88
CA THR A 180 -9.09 -1.61 -2.23
C THR A 180 -10.03 -0.71 -3.03
N LEU A 181 -9.98 -0.74 -4.37
CA LEU A 181 -10.96 -0.05 -5.22
C LEU A 181 -12.39 -0.57 -4.95
N TYR A 182 -12.55 -1.89 -4.85
CA TYR A 182 -13.83 -2.51 -4.52
C TYR A 182 -14.33 -2.04 -3.14
N VAL A 183 -13.51 -2.14 -2.09
CA VAL A 183 -13.92 -1.74 -0.72
C VAL A 183 -14.21 -0.25 -0.63
N GLY A 184 -13.42 0.61 -1.28
CA GLY A 184 -13.71 2.03 -1.40
C GLY A 184 -15.10 2.28 -2.02
N THR A 185 -15.44 1.51 -3.06
CA THR A 185 -16.78 1.54 -3.68
C THR A 185 -17.86 1.07 -2.72
N VAL A 186 -17.63 -0.02 -1.98
CA VAL A 186 -18.58 -0.54 -0.98
C VAL A 186 -18.96 0.54 0.03
N PHE A 187 -17.96 1.25 0.59
CA PHE A 187 -18.23 2.30 1.57
C PHE A 187 -19.03 3.46 0.99
N VAL A 188 -18.65 3.98 -0.19
CA VAL A 188 -19.39 5.08 -0.84
C VAL A 188 -20.80 4.65 -1.18
N PHE A 189 -20.96 3.49 -1.83
CA PHE A 189 -22.24 3.01 -2.32
C PHE A 189 -23.21 2.73 -1.18
N ASN A 190 -22.77 2.02 -0.13
CA ASN A 190 -23.63 1.73 1.02
C ASN A 190 -24.03 2.99 1.79
N THR A 191 -23.13 3.98 1.86
CA THR A 191 -23.41 5.27 2.50
C THR A 191 -24.47 6.04 1.72
N VAL A 192 -24.33 6.15 0.39
CA VAL A 192 -25.32 6.84 -0.47
C VAL A 192 -26.64 6.09 -0.51
N ALA A 193 -26.62 4.75 -0.55
CA ALA A 193 -27.82 3.93 -0.55
C ALA A 193 -28.53 3.89 0.81
N GLY A 194 -27.91 4.39 1.89
CA GLY A 194 -28.44 4.33 3.25
C GLY A 194 -28.64 2.90 3.78
N ALA A 195 -28.05 1.89 3.13
CA ALA A 195 -28.24 0.48 3.43
C ALA A 195 -27.04 -0.36 2.97
N PRO A 196 -26.70 -1.45 3.69
CA PRO A 196 -25.62 -2.35 3.29
C PRO A 196 -26.04 -3.21 2.09
N LYS A 197 -25.76 -2.71 0.87
CA LYS A 197 -26.07 -3.40 -0.39
C LYS A 197 -24.91 -4.24 -0.91
N LEU A 198 -23.69 -3.76 -0.70
CA LEU A 198 -22.45 -4.48 -1.01
C LEU A 198 -21.75 -4.89 0.29
N GLY A 199 -21.09 -6.05 0.29
CA GLY A 199 -20.49 -6.63 1.48
C GLY A 199 -19.00 -6.88 1.34
N ILE A 200 -18.27 -6.77 2.45
CA ILE A 200 -16.85 -7.14 2.59
C ILE A 200 -16.67 -8.43 3.41
N GLY A 201 -17.75 -9.18 3.64
CA GLY A 201 -17.71 -10.40 4.43
C GLY A 201 -17.76 -10.15 5.94
N LYS A 202 -17.98 -11.24 6.70
CA LYS A 202 -18.09 -11.21 8.16
C LYS A 202 -16.70 -11.28 8.84
N PRO A 203 -16.57 -10.82 10.09
CA PRO A 203 -15.36 -11.03 10.90
C PRO A 203 -14.98 -12.51 11.05
N LEU A 204 -13.68 -12.78 11.13
CA LEU A 204 -13.15 -14.12 11.45
C LEU A 204 -13.13 -14.40 12.95
N SER A 205 -12.98 -13.36 13.77
CA SER A 205 -12.96 -13.43 15.23
C SER A 205 -13.76 -12.28 15.85
N LYS A 206 -14.20 -12.47 17.09
CA LYS A 206 -14.90 -11.44 17.89
C LYS A 206 -13.89 -10.56 18.66
#